data_AF-C6BY61-F1
#
_entry.id   AF-C6BY61-F1
#
_cell.length_a   1.000
_cell.length_b   1.000
_cell.length_c   1.000
_cell.angle_alpha   90.00
_cell.angle_beta   90.00
_cell.angle_gamma   90.00
#
_symmetry.space_group_name_H-M   'P 1'
#
loop_
_entity.id
_entity.type
_entity.pdbx_description
1 polymer ?
#
loop_
_entity_poly.entity_id
_entity_poly.type
_entity_poly.pdbx_seq_one_letter_code
_entity_poly.pdbx_strand_id
1 'polypeptide(L)'
;MKKFKIPAIIFAVVFVASATALYLYVQKDLGEKTGVKVDAPEWVNKNGSSGKLAVSDKVAKSGDSIKIGKKNATEPASQKDDIKIAENKTAASTANKTGQSPVEKVVDKIKDTIITEVFLDNLAQYIADNYHPAGSLPYKAQKGFSSASFKGINMHFGLNLRGLMPNAENLINARESIWSYLLTPGKLAALSKSETGQLLDLIEEKGILAERKFAEGDSFTLRELSREQRAEMFRSSSQPLRHVAAVLKAVADNPDLLQALDSYIKAEKRVDSANGIFQLDLDNSRKIKSESAKSKAAHSGKILKDAITIREKIKTGITQKIKSYCAGECDKPDDSFYIAQWIFRRVHTDEKRLKAITAGSEALNHIADEMVERAEAIEKSM
;
A
#
# COMPACT_ATOMS: atom_id res chain seq x y z
N MET A 1 31.41 30.54 29.79
CA MET A 1 30.16 29.98 29.23
C MET A 1 29.64 30.76 28.00
N LYS A 2 30.37 30.81 26.86
CA LYS A 2 29.90 31.56 25.65
C LYS A 2 29.63 30.69 24.41
N LYS A 3 29.98 29.40 24.41
CA LYS A 3 29.89 28.51 23.21
C LYS A 3 28.49 27.99 22.84
N PHE A 4 27.47 28.15 23.70
CA PHE A 4 26.11 27.64 23.44
C PHE A 4 25.12 28.66 22.87
N LYS A 5 25.48 29.95 22.78
CA LYS A 5 24.54 30.99 22.34
C LYS A 5 24.16 30.89 20.85
N ILE A 6 25.12 30.55 19.99
CA ILE A 6 24.88 30.50 18.53
C ILE A 6 23.96 29.33 18.14
N PRO A 7 24.19 28.07 18.60
CA PRO A 7 23.27 26.95 18.31
C PRO A 7 21.85 27.19 18.83
N ALA A 8 21.71 27.79 20.03
CA ALA A 8 20.40 28.09 20.60
C ALA A 8 19.61 29.15 19.79
N ILE A 9 20.30 30.17 19.25
CA ILE A 9 19.68 31.17 18.36
C ILE A 9 19.25 30.53 17.04
N ILE A 10 20.08 29.68 16.43
CA ILE A 10 19.73 28.96 15.20
C ILE A 10 18.51 28.07 15.44
N PHE A 11 18.49 27.31 16.53
CA PHE A 11 17.35 26.45 16.88
C PHE A 11 16.07 27.26 17.12
N ALA A 12 16.16 28.40 17.81
CA ALA A 12 15.02 29.29 18.02
C ALA A 12 14.48 29.87 16.70
N VAL A 13 15.35 30.30 15.78
CA VAL A 13 14.94 30.82 14.46
C VAL A 13 14.29 29.73 13.61
N VAL A 14 14.87 28.52 13.56
CA VAL A 14 14.28 27.37 12.83
C VAL A 14 12.94 26.97 13.44
N PHE A 15 12.82 26.96 14.77
CA PHE A 15 11.57 26.62 15.46
C PHE A 15 10.47 27.66 15.19
N VAL A 16 10.79 28.97 15.28
CA VAL A 16 9.83 30.05 14.98
C VAL A 16 9.43 30.04 13.51
N ALA A 17 10.38 29.85 12.58
CA ALA A 17 10.07 29.74 11.15
C ALA A 17 9.17 28.52 10.85
N SER A 18 9.45 27.37 11.47
CA SER A 18 8.64 26.15 11.33
C SER A 18 7.24 26.31 11.93
N ALA A 19 7.13 26.93 13.11
CA ALA A 19 5.85 27.22 13.76
C ALA A 19 5.02 28.25 12.97
N THR A 20 5.66 29.24 12.37
CA THR A 20 5.00 30.25 11.50
C THR A 20 4.56 29.62 10.19
N ALA A 21 5.38 28.78 9.57
CA ALA A 21 5.01 28.02 8.37
C ALA A 21 3.83 27.07 8.64
N LEU A 22 3.84 26.36 9.78
CA LEU A 22 2.72 25.52 10.22
C LEU A 22 1.46 26.35 10.48
N TYR A 23 1.57 27.50 11.15
CA TYR A 23 0.43 28.39 11.41
C TYR A 23 -0.17 28.96 10.12
N LEU A 24 0.67 29.38 9.16
CA LEU A 24 0.21 29.89 7.86
C LEU A 24 -0.36 28.78 6.98
N TYR A 25 0.21 27.57 7.02
CA TYR A 25 -0.36 26.39 6.36
C TYR A 25 -1.75 26.07 6.93
N VAL A 26 -1.87 26.01 8.27
CA VAL A 26 -3.14 25.77 8.97
C VAL A 26 -4.16 26.89 8.70
N GLN A 27 -3.76 28.16 8.68
CA GLN A 27 -4.68 29.25 8.29
C GLN A 27 -5.11 29.17 6.82
N LYS A 28 -4.24 28.70 5.91
CA LYS A 28 -4.59 28.53 4.50
C LYS A 28 -5.58 27.39 4.28
N ASP A 29 -5.38 26.24 4.95
CA ASP A 29 -6.32 25.11 4.96
C ASP A 29 -7.64 25.45 5.71
N LEU A 30 -7.61 26.32 6.73
CA LEU A 30 -8.82 26.82 7.40
C LEU A 30 -9.54 27.94 6.64
N GLY A 31 -8.83 28.62 5.72
CA GLY A 31 -9.33 29.73 4.91
C GLY A 31 -10.07 29.27 3.65
N GLU A 32 -9.79 28.07 3.14
CA GLU A 32 -10.69 27.42 2.20
C GLU A 32 -12.03 27.12 2.90
N LYS A 33 -13.11 27.67 2.34
CA LYS A 33 -14.46 27.48 2.88
C LYS A 33 -14.81 25.99 2.87
N THR A 34 -14.79 25.37 4.04
CA THR A 34 -15.24 23.98 4.32
C THR A 34 -16.75 23.77 4.16
N GLY A 35 -17.41 24.62 3.35
CA GLY A 35 -18.81 24.53 2.95
C GLY A 35 -19.11 23.44 1.93
N VAL A 36 -18.11 22.69 1.46
CA VAL A 36 -18.35 21.43 0.75
C VAL A 36 -18.91 20.43 1.76
N LYS A 37 -20.23 20.25 1.71
CA LYS A 37 -20.97 19.26 2.48
C LYS A 37 -20.50 17.86 2.06
N VAL A 38 -19.54 17.30 2.79
CA VAL A 38 -19.12 15.90 2.65
C VAL A 38 -20.25 15.01 3.18
N ASP A 39 -21.22 14.74 2.32
CA ASP A 39 -22.19 13.69 2.53
C ASP A 39 -21.51 12.32 2.33
N ALA A 40 -21.98 11.31 3.06
CA ALA A 40 -21.54 9.94 2.80
C ALA A 40 -22.04 9.50 1.41
N PRO A 41 -21.29 8.65 0.67
CA PRO A 41 -21.75 8.12 -0.62
C PRO A 41 -23.17 7.54 -0.53
N GLU A 42 -23.98 7.70 -1.59
CA GLU A 42 -25.43 7.45 -1.55
C GLU A 42 -25.81 6.03 -1.07
N TRP A 43 -24.96 5.03 -1.35
CA TRP A 43 -25.12 3.65 -0.93
C TRP A 43 -24.86 3.41 0.58
N VAL A 44 -24.38 4.41 1.33
CA VAL A 44 -24.14 4.36 2.77
C VAL A 44 -25.37 4.92 3.50
N ASN A 45 -26.39 4.08 3.67
CA ASN A 45 -27.65 4.40 4.36
C ASN A 45 -27.42 5.01 5.77
N LYS A 46 -28.41 5.75 6.30
CA LYS A 46 -28.30 6.44 7.62
C LYS A 46 -27.80 5.54 8.76
N ASN A 47 -28.11 4.24 8.70
CA ASN A 47 -27.76 3.25 9.73
C ASN A 47 -26.49 2.43 9.42
N GLY A 48 -25.68 2.84 8.42
CA GLY A 48 -24.41 2.18 8.12
C GLY A 48 -24.52 0.74 7.59
N SER A 49 -25.63 0.43 6.90
CA SER A 49 -25.81 -0.84 6.17
C SER A 49 -25.69 -0.58 4.68
N SER A 50 -24.72 -1.23 4.04
CA SER A 50 -24.63 -1.36 2.58
C SER A 50 -25.83 -2.17 2.10
N GLY A 51 -26.82 -1.48 1.52
CA GLY A 51 -28.15 -2.02 1.30
C GLY A 51 -28.15 -3.31 0.49
N LYS A 52 -28.34 -4.45 1.16
CA LYS A 52 -28.88 -5.66 0.52
C LYS A 52 -30.27 -5.30 0.02
N LEU A 53 -30.40 -5.01 -1.27
CA LEU A 53 -31.67 -5.14 -1.95
C LEU A 53 -32.11 -6.59 -1.77
N ALA A 54 -33.32 -6.79 -1.24
CA ALA A 54 -33.93 -8.10 -1.26
C ALA A 54 -34.04 -8.54 -2.72
N VAL A 55 -33.63 -9.77 -3.03
CA VAL A 55 -33.94 -10.40 -4.31
C VAL A 55 -35.44 -10.65 -4.31
N SER A 56 -36.22 -9.69 -4.81
CA SER A 56 -37.63 -9.88 -5.09
C SER A 56 -37.78 -10.45 -6.49
N ASP A 57 -38.28 -11.68 -6.58
CA ASP A 57 -38.57 -12.34 -7.85
C ASP A 57 -39.50 -11.53 -8.77
N LYS A 58 -39.35 -11.79 -10.08
CA LYS A 58 -40.02 -11.14 -11.24
C LYS A 58 -39.36 -9.80 -11.61
N VAL A 59 -38.86 -9.62 -12.85
CA VAL A 59 -39.69 -9.52 -14.06
C VAL A 59 -38.90 -9.78 -15.37
N ALA A 60 -39.60 -10.43 -16.32
CA ALA A 60 -39.50 -10.42 -17.79
C ALA A 60 -38.18 -10.61 -18.58
N LYS A 61 -38.34 -11.39 -19.65
CA LYS A 61 -37.50 -11.40 -20.86
C LYS A 61 -37.76 -10.15 -21.73
N SER A 62 -36.71 -9.48 -22.17
CA SER A 62 -36.48 -8.89 -23.52
C SER A 62 -35.03 -8.39 -23.52
N GLY A 63 -34.19 -8.53 -24.54
CA GLY A 63 -34.51 -8.62 -25.96
C GLY A 63 -34.58 -7.22 -26.55
N ASP A 64 -33.43 -6.57 -26.80
CA ASP A 64 -33.07 -6.23 -28.18
C ASP A 64 -31.59 -5.81 -28.36
N SER A 65 -31.15 -5.82 -29.61
CA SER A 65 -29.75 -5.62 -30.02
C SER A 65 -29.46 -4.20 -30.55
N ILE A 66 -28.27 -3.66 -30.29
CA ILE A 66 -27.77 -2.45 -30.98
C ILE A 66 -26.40 -2.73 -31.62
N LYS A 67 -26.37 -2.65 -32.95
CA LYS A 67 -25.16 -2.64 -33.78
C LYS A 67 -24.70 -1.20 -34.04
N ILE A 68 -23.41 -0.94 -33.86
CA ILE A 68 -22.68 0.19 -34.47
C ILE A 68 -21.30 -0.37 -34.85
N GLY A 69 -20.70 -0.17 -36.02
CA GLY A 69 -21.08 0.68 -37.16
C GLY A 69 -19.81 1.22 -37.83
N LYS A 70 -19.11 0.39 -38.61
CA LYS A 70 -17.85 0.77 -39.30
C LYS A 70 -18.08 1.92 -40.30
N LYS A 71 -17.11 2.83 -40.43
CA LYS A 71 -16.80 3.55 -41.68
C LYS A 71 -15.29 3.73 -41.84
N ASN A 72 -14.84 3.69 -43.10
CA ASN A 72 -13.43 3.62 -43.49
C ASN A 72 -12.83 4.99 -43.85
N ALA A 73 -11.49 4.96 -43.93
CA ALA A 73 -10.52 5.93 -44.43
C ALA A 73 -10.88 6.75 -45.69
N THR A 74 -10.09 7.81 -45.91
CA THR A 74 -9.51 8.18 -47.23
C THR A 74 -8.24 9.02 -47.01
N GLU A 75 -7.08 8.54 -47.48
CA GLU A 75 -5.90 9.36 -47.79
C GLU A 75 -6.00 9.88 -49.24
N PRO A 76 -5.20 10.90 -49.60
CA PRO A 76 -4.38 10.71 -50.81
C PRO A 76 -2.94 11.21 -50.66
N ALA A 77 -2.04 10.62 -51.45
CA ALA A 77 -0.61 10.93 -51.47
C ALA A 77 -0.09 11.27 -52.89
N SER A 78 0.88 12.19 -52.99
CA SER A 78 1.90 12.35 -54.05
C SER A 78 2.84 13.50 -53.66
N GLN A 79 4.17 13.29 -53.59
CA GLN A 79 5.16 13.53 -54.67
C GLN A 79 5.17 15.02 -55.16
N LYS A 80 6.28 15.75 -55.29
CA LYS A 80 7.73 15.43 -55.48
C LYS A 80 8.57 16.72 -55.19
N ASP A 81 9.90 16.89 -55.38
CA ASP A 81 11.02 16.15 -56.02
C ASP A 81 12.39 16.59 -55.36
N ASP A 82 13.54 16.13 -55.88
CA ASP A 82 14.92 16.36 -55.36
C ASP A 82 15.57 17.75 -55.62
N ILE A 83 16.55 18.14 -54.77
CA ILE A 83 17.83 18.76 -55.19
C ILE A 83 18.99 18.24 -54.30
N LYS A 84 20.11 17.78 -54.92
CA LYS A 84 21.40 17.47 -54.29
C LYS A 84 22.51 18.42 -54.79
N ILE A 85 23.40 18.85 -53.88
CA ILE A 85 24.80 19.30 -54.17
C ILE A 85 25.64 18.89 -52.93
N ALA A 86 26.39 17.79 -52.98
CA ALA A 86 27.82 17.68 -53.33
C ALA A 86 28.82 18.19 -52.25
N GLU A 87 29.36 17.21 -51.51
CA GLU A 87 30.77 16.96 -51.17
C GLU A 87 31.71 18.06 -50.65
N ASN A 88 32.32 17.80 -49.48
CA ASN A 88 33.77 17.54 -49.46
C ASN A 88 34.22 16.69 -48.25
N LYS A 89 35.30 15.92 -48.41
CA LYS A 89 35.91 15.06 -47.37
C LYS A 89 37.14 15.73 -46.77
N THR A 90 37.31 15.66 -45.44
CA THR A 90 38.67 15.59 -44.83
C THR A 90 38.68 14.71 -43.59
N ALA A 91 39.84 14.08 -43.36
CA ALA A 91 40.09 12.88 -42.59
C ALA A 91 39.91 12.92 -41.06
N ALA A 92 39.71 11.70 -40.53
CA ALA A 92 40.31 11.13 -39.31
C ALA A 92 40.13 11.83 -37.94
N SER A 93 39.36 11.16 -37.07
CA SER A 93 39.90 10.74 -35.76
C SER A 93 39.23 9.46 -35.27
N THR A 94 40.03 8.42 -35.04
CA THR A 94 39.59 7.11 -34.52
C THR A 94 39.43 7.21 -33.00
N ALA A 95 38.27 7.67 -32.53
CA ALA A 95 37.97 7.71 -31.10
C ALA A 95 37.53 6.33 -30.58
N ASN A 96 38.29 5.77 -29.63
CA ASN A 96 38.05 4.48 -29.01
C ASN A 96 36.61 4.33 -28.48
N LYS A 97 35.84 3.40 -29.05
CA LYS A 97 34.77 2.74 -28.30
C LYS A 97 35.41 1.72 -27.35
N THR A 98 35.83 2.18 -26.18
CA THR A 98 36.03 1.28 -25.03
C THR A 98 34.69 0.60 -24.74
N GLY A 99 34.56 -0.66 -25.15
CA GLY A 99 33.42 -1.47 -24.76
C GLY A 99 33.46 -1.65 -23.25
N GLN A 100 32.39 -1.23 -22.56
CA GLN A 100 32.25 -1.43 -21.12
C GLN A 100 32.58 -2.89 -20.78
N SER A 101 33.43 -3.06 -19.76
CA SER A 101 33.81 -4.36 -19.25
C SER A 101 32.57 -5.14 -18.78
N PRO A 102 32.63 -6.48 -18.73
CA PRO A 102 31.54 -7.28 -18.17
C PRO A 102 31.14 -6.84 -16.76
N VAL A 103 32.12 -6.38 -15.97
CA VAL A 103 31.91 -5.86 -14.61
C VAL A 103 31.14 -4.55 -14.61
N GLU A 104 31.48 -3.58 -15.47
CA GLU A 104 30.74 -2.31 -15.58
C GLU A 104 29.29 -2.53 -16.01
N LYS A 105 29.04 -3.46 -16.95
CA LYS A 105 27.67 -3.83 -17.36
C LYS A 105 26.88 -4.50 -16.24
N VAL A 106 27.52 -5.30 -15.40
CA VAL A 106 26.89 -5.88 -14.20
C VAL A 106 26.61 -4.80 -13.16
N VAL A 107 27.55 -3.89 -12.92
CA VAL A 107 27.38 -2.76 -11.99
C VAL A 107 26.26 -1.81 -12.45
N ASP A 108 26.14 -1.52 -13.74
CA ASP A 108 25.05 -0.70 -14.28
C ASP A 108 23.70 -1.44 -14.21
N LYS A 109 23.67 -2.75 -14.49
CA LYS A 109 22.45 -3.58 -14.32
C LYS A 109 21.99 -3.68 -12.85
N ILE A 110 22.92 -3.62 -11.90
CA ILE A 110 22.62 -3.52 -10.45
C ILE A 110 22.02 -2.14 -10.11
N LYS A 111 22.47 -1.05 -10.73
CA LYS A 111 21.86 0.29 -10.56
C LYS A 111 20.44 0.37 -11.11
N ASP A 112 20.13 -0.40 -12.15
CA ASP A 112 18.81 -0.41 -12.81
C ASP A 112 17.73 -1.21 -12.06
N THR A 113 18.11 -2.03 -11.05
CA THR A 113 17.18 -2.96 -10.39
C THR A 113 16.91 -2.56 -8.94
N ILE A 114 15.74 -1.97 -8.69
CA ILE A 114 15.32 -1.48 -7.35
C ILE A 114 15.13 -2.62 -6.34
N ILE A 115 14.73 -3.81 -6.81
CA ILE A 115 14.58 -5.02 -6.00
C ILE A 115 15.89 -5.79 -6.05
N THR A 116 16.49 -6.11 -4.90
CA THR A 116 17.77 -6.83 -4.84
C THR A 116 17.62 -8.17 -4.12
N GLU A 117 18.61 -9.06 -4.27
CA GLU A 117 18.73 -10.31 -3.51
C GLU A 117 18.67 -10.06 -2.00
N VAL A 118 19.24 -8.94 -1.52
CA VAL A 118 19.18 -8.55 -0.10
C VAL A 118 17.75 -8.23 0.35
N PHE A 119 16.89 -7.70 -0.54
CA PHE A 119 15.46 -7.54 -0.22
C PHE A 119 14.76 -8.90 -0.12
N LEU A 120 15.04 -9.83 -1.02
CA LEU A 120 14.45 -11.18 -1.00
C LEU A 120 14.86 -11.96 0.26
N ASP A 121 16.15 -11.91 0.64
CA ASP A 121 16.66 -12.51 1.88
C ASP A 121 16.00 -11.92 3.14
N ASN A 122 15.89 -10.59 3.22
CA ASN A 122 15.17 -9.93 4.33
C ASN A 122 13.67 -10.27 4.34
N LEU A 123 13.04 -10.46 3.17
CA LEU A 123 11.63 -10.86 3.06
C LEU A 123 11.42 -12.31 3.51
N ALA A 124 12.31 -13.22 3.10
CA ALA A 124 12.32 -14.60 3.56
C ALA A 124 12.50 -14.71 5.08
N GLN A 125 13.46 -13.96 5.63
CA GLN A 125 13.67 -13.87 7.08
C GLN A 125 12.43 -13.31 7.79
N TYR A 126 11.81 -12.25 7.27
CA TYR A 126 10.58 -11.71 7.83
C TYR A 126 9.44 -12.75 7.84
N ILE A 127 9.27 -13.52 6.77
CA ILE A 127 8.24 -14.58 6.69
C ILE A 127 8.52 -15.66 7.74
N ALA A 128 9.76 -16.15 7.82
CA ALA A 128 10.16 -17.13 8.83
C ALA A 128 9.93 -16.61 10.25
N ASP A 129 10.46 -15.43 10.61
CA ASP A 129 10.32 -14.78 11.93
C ASP A 129 8.86 -14.58 12.36
N ASN A 130 7.95 -14.38 11.41
CA ASN A 130 6.53 -14.20 11.70
C ASN A 130 5.75 -15.51 11.82
N TYR A 131 6.32 -16.67 11.49
CA TYR A 131 5.69 -17.97 11.72
C TYR A 131 5.93 -18.49 13.14
N HIS A 132 4.82 -18.86 13.79
CA HIS A 132 4.75 -19.42 15.12
C HIS A 132 4.14 -20.83 15.02
N PRO A 133 4.91 -21.91 15.18
CA PRO A 133 4.37 -23.27 15.18
C PRO A 133 3.46 -23.53 16.39
N ALA A 134 2.60 -24.54 16.28
CA ALA A 134 1.75 -24.99 17.39
C ALA A 134 2.56 -25.24 18.68
N GLY A 135 2.05 -24.79 19.83
CA GLY A 135 2.70 -24.93 21.14
C GLY A 135 3.93 -24.04 21.39
N SER A 136 4.36 -23.21 20.44
CA SER A 136 5.52 -22.32 20.63
C SER A 136 5.23 -21.11 21.52
N LEU A 137 6.25 -20.66 22.25
CA LEU A 137 6.21 -19.45 23.06
C LEU A 137 6.45 -18.21 22.17
N PRO A 138 5.82 -17.06 22.47
CA PRO A 138 4.96 -16.80 23.63
C PRO A 138 3.48 -17.21 23.44
N TYR A 139 3.07 -17.54 22.21
CA TYR A 139 1.65 -17.56 21.85
C TYR A 139 0.87 -18.83 22.26
N LYS A 140 1.54 -19.97 22.49
CA LYS A 140 0.97 -21.27 22.89
C LYS A 140 -0.29 -21.68 22.10
N ALA A 141 -0.35 -21.35 20.81
CA ALA A 141 -1.50 -21.63 19.95
C ALA A 141 -1.64 -23.14 19.67
N GLN A 142 -2.87 -23.63 19.52
CA GLN A 142 -3.17 -25.04 19.21
C GLN A 142 -2.82 -25.45 17.77
N LYS A 143 -2.58 -24.49 16.89
CA LYS A 143 -2.17 -24.66 15.49
C LYS A 143 -1.11 -23.62 15.17
N GLY A 144 -0.23 -23.88 14.21
CA GLY A 144 0.69 -22.85 13.76
C GLY A 144 -0.03 -21.74 13.01
N PHE A 145 0.55 -20.55 13.04
CA PHE A 145 0.01 -19.37 12.36
C PHE A 145 1.12 -18.41 11.96
N SER A 146 0.86 -17.58 10.96
CA SER A 146 1.69 -16.43 10.63
C SER A 146 1.14 -15.19 11.31
N SER A 147 2.00 -14.47 12.03
CA SER A 147 1.74 -13.12 12.58
C SER A 147 1.99 -12.00 11.56
N ALA A 148 2.40 -12.35 10.34
CA ALA A 148 2.60 -11.40 9.26
C ALA A 148 1.28 -10.71 8.91
N SER A 149 1.33 -9.40 8.69
CA SER A 149 0.21 -8.58 8.26
C SER A 149 0.66 -7.58 7.21
N PHE A 150 -0.26 -7.13 6.35
CA PHE A 150 0.08 -6.15 5.31
C PHE A 150 0.64 -4.86 5.91
N LYS A 151 0.05 -4.41 7.02
CA LYS A 151 0.55 -3.27 7.80
C LYS A 151 1.94 -3.53 8.40
N GLY A 152 2.19 -4.74 8.90
CA GLY A 152 3.50 -5.16 9.43
C GLY A 152 4.59 -5.10 8.38
N ILE A 153 4.37 -5.71 7.20
CA ILE A 153 5.29 -5.72 6.06
C ILE A 153 5.54 -4.27 5.57
N ASN A 154 4.47 -3.50 5.35
CA ASN A 154 4.60 -2.11 4.89
C ASN A 154 5.36 -1.23 5.90
N MET A 155 5.27 -1.51 7.20
CA MET A 155 6.06 -0.80 8.22
C MET A 155 7.52 -1.28 8.23
N HIS A 156 7.77 -2.59 8.18
CA HIS A 156 9.12 -3.17 8.23
C HIS A 156 9.99 -2.70 7.06
N PHE A 157 9.49 -2.82 5.83
CA PHE A 157 10.22 -2.43 4.63
C PHE A 157 10.04 -0.96 4.29
N GLY A 158 8.85 -0.38 4.48
CA GLY A 158 8.56 1.00 4.08
C GLY A 158 9.30 2.06 4.90
N LEU A 159 9.68 1.78 6.15
CA LEU A 159 10.43 2.73 6.98
C LEU A 159 11.86 2.94 6.52
N ASN A 160 12.63 1.86 6.34
CA ASN A 160 14.08 1.90 6.09
C ASN A 160 14.50 1.36 4.71
N LEU A 161 13.55 0.93 3.87
CA LEU A 161 13.81 0.41 2.51
C LEU A 161 14.85 -0.72 2.48
N ARG A 162 14.81 -1.62 3.47
CA ARG A 162 15.79 -2.70 3.66
C ARG A 162 15.94 -3.54 2.40
N GLY A 163 17.15 -3.57 1.84
CA GLY A 163 17.48 -4.30 0.61
C GLY A 163 16.94 -3.68 -0.68
N LEU A 164 16.26 -2.54 -0.64
CA LEU A 164 15.80 -1.83 -1.84
C LEU A 164 16.81 -0.74 -2.22
N MET A 165 17.11 -0.62 -3.51
CA MET A 165 18.08 0.35 -4.03
C MET A 165 17.46 1.36 -5.02
N PRO A 166 16.51 2.21 -4.59
CA PRO A 166 16.02 3.30 -5.42
C PRO A 166 17.07 4.40 -5.58
N ASN A 167 17.27 4.88 -6.80
CA ASN A 167 18.03 6.09 -7.07
C ASN A 167 17.21 7.33 -6.70
N ALA A 168 17.42 7.88 -5.50
CA ALA A 168 16.70 9.04 -4.99
C ALA A 168 17.48 9.82 -3.92
N GLU A 169 17.29 11.14 -3.89
CA GLU A 169 17.97 12.07 -2.96
C GLU A 169 17.49 11.97 -1.50
N ASN A 170 16.26 11.48 -1.29
CA ASN A 170 15.65 11.40 0.04
C ASN A 170 14.60 10.28 0.12
N LEU A 171 14.20 9.92 1.34
CA LEU A 171 13.30 8.80 1.64
C LEU A 171 11.88 8.94 1.07
N ILE A 172 11.39 10.15 0.82
CA ILE A 172 10.07 10.38 0.20
C ILE A 172 10.17 10.06 -1.30
N ASN A 173 11.13 10.67 -1.99
CA ASN A 173 11.40 10.42 -3.42
C ASN A 173 11.78 8.94 -3.67
N ALA A 174 12.48 8.30 -2.73
CA ALA A 174 12.82 6.89 -2.77
C ALA A 174 11.57 5.98 -2.74
N ARG A 175 10.60 6.28 -1.87
CA ARG A 175 9.32 5.54 -1.85
C ARG A 175 8.52 5.78 -3.12
N GLU A 176 8.48 7.03 -3.62
CA GLU A 176 7.74 7.36 -4.84
C GLU A 176 8.34 6.68 -6.09
N SER A 177 9.66 6.63 -6.22
CA SER A 177 10.34 5.90 -7.32
C SER A 177 10.10 4.39 -7.24
N ILE A 178 10.16 3.77 -6.05
CA ILE A 178 9.77 2.35 -5.85
C ILE A 178 8.35 2.11 -6.36
N TRP A 179 7.37 2.90 -5.95
CA TRP A 179 5.98 2.67 -6.35
C TRP A 179 5.72 3.00 -7.82
N SER A 180 6.41 3.99 -8.38
CA SER A 180 6.32 4.31 -9.82
C SER A 180 6.92 3.20 -10.68
N TYR A 181 8.03 2.60 -10.24
CA TYR A 181 8.63 1.41 -10.86
C TYR A 181 7.71 0.20 -10.78
N LEU A 182 7.23 -0.16 -9.58
CA LEU A 182 6.38 -1.34 -9.39
C LEU A 182 5.02 -1.22 -10.09
N LEU A 183 4.38 -0.04 -10.05
CA LEU A 183 3.09 0.20 -10.70
C LEU A 183 3.19 0.50 -12.20
N THR A 184 4.38 0.39 -12.80
CA THR A 184 4.54 0.38 -14.26
C THR A 184 3.89 -0.90 -14.83
N PRO A 185 3.05 -0.80 -15.89
CA PRO A 185 2.36 -1.96 -16.46
C PRO A 185 3.30 -3.15 -16.75
N GLY A 186 2.91 -4.34 -16.30
CA GLY A 186 3.67 -5.58 -16.47
C GLY A 186 4.85 -5.79 -15.51
N LYS A 187 5.31 -4.77 -14.74
CA LYS A 187 6.47 -4.94 -13.85
C LYS A 187 6.22 -5.90 -12.69
N LEU A 188 5.08 -5.81 -12.01
CA LEU A 188 4.72 -6.75 -10.94
C LEU A 188 4.61 -8.20 -11.42
N ALA A 189 3.99 -8.43 -12.58
CA ALA A 189 3.89 -9.77 -13.17
C ALA A 189 5.26 -10.32 -13.59
N ALA A 190 6.13 -9.49 -14.17
CA ALA A 190 7.49 -9.88 -14.52
C ALA A 190 8.32 -10.27 -13.28
N LEU A 191 8.29 -9.44 -12.23
CA LEU A 191 8.99 -9.70 -10.96
C LEU A 191 8.44 -10.94 -10.25
N SER A 192 7.12 -11.12 -10.21
CA SER A 192 6.54 -12.35 -9.65
C SER A 192 7.04 -13.58 -10.40
N LYS A 193 7.13 -13.54 -11.73
CA LYS A 193 7.62 -14.67 -12.52
C LYS A 193 9.12 -14.94 -12.36
N SER A 194 9.96 -13.91 -12.13
CA SER A 194 11.41 -14.10 -11.98
C SER A 194 11.84 -14.41 -10.55
N GLU A 195 11.26 -13.75 -9.54
CA GLU A 195 11.78 -13.80 -8.16
C GLU A 195 11.10 -14.87 -7.27
N THR A 196 9.93 -15.40 -7.64
CA THR A 196 9.16 -16.30 -6.74
C THR A 196 9.93 -17.57 -6.37
N GLY A 197 10.57 -18.23 -7.34
CA GLY A 197 11.35 -19.46 -7.05
C GLY A 197 12.46 -19.22 -6.03
N GLN A 198 13.29 -18.19 -6.26
CA GLN A 198 14.38 -17.80 -5.35
C GLN A 198 13.85 -17.39 -3.97
N LEU A 199 12.71 -16.68 -3.90
CA LEU A 199 12.09 -16.31 -2.64
C LEU A 199 11.63 -17.54 -1.84
N LEU A 200 11.05 -18.55 -2.50
CA LEU A 200 10.62 -19.79 -1.83
C LEU A 200 11.82 -20.60 -1.32
N ASP A 201 12.90 -20.67 -2.08
CA ASP A 201 14.15 -21.33 -1.66
C ASP A 201 14.75 -20.64 -0.43
N LEU A 202 14.80 -19.30 -0.43
CA LEU A 202 15.25 -18.52 0.73
C LEU A 202 14.33 -18.70 1.95
N ILE A 203 13.01 -18.75 1.77
CA ILE A 203 12.06 -19.02 2.87
C ILE A 203 12.32 -20.41 3.46
N GLU A 204 12.59 -21.42 2.62
CA GLU A 204 12.89 -22.77 3.08
C GLU A 204 14.23 -22.82 3.85
N GLU A 205 15.28 -22.17 3.34
CA GLU A 205 16.57 -22.02 4.03
C GLU A 205 16.39 -21.36 5.42
N LYS A 206 15.68 -20.23 5.50
CA LYS A 206 15.41 -19.57 6.79
C LYS A 206 14.55 -20.44 7.70
N GLY A 207 13.64 -21.25 7.14
CA GLY A 207 12.82 -22.21 7.87
C GLY A 207 13.61 -23.39 8.43
N ILE A 208 14.66 -23.85 7.75
CA ILE A 208 15.58 -24.89 8.24
C ILE A 208 16.38 -24.35 9.42
N LEU A 209 16.92 -23.13 9.30
CA LEU A 209 17.73 -22.48 10.34
C LEU A 209 16.91 -21.83 11.47
N ALA A 210 15.57 -21.86 11.39
CA ALA A 210 14.70 -21.20 12.36
C ALA A 210 14.52 -22.03 13.63
N GLU A 211 15.07 -21.53 14.75
CA GLU A 211 14.79 -22.07 16.07
C GLU A 211 13.53 -21.45 16.71
N ARG A 212 12.74 -22.25 17.42
CA ARG A 212 11.58 -21.80 18.21
C ARG A 212 11.61 -22.38 19.61
N LYS A 213 11.09 -21.61 20.56
CA LYS A 213 10.95 -22.03 21.96
C LYS A 213 9.63 -22.75 22.15
N PHE A 214 9.66 -23.98 22.64
CA PHE A 214 8.47 -24.77 23.01
C PHE A 214 8.41 -24.92 24.53
N ALA A 215 7.21 -24.93 25.09
CA ALA A 215 7.03 -25.06 26.53
C ALA A 215 7.06 -26.53 26.97
N GLU A 216 7.90 -26.85 27.95
CA GLU A 216 8.04 -28.18 28.55
C GLU A 216 7.89 -28.07 30.06
N GLY A 217 6.65 -28.20 30.53
CA GLY A 217 6.29 -27.93 31.93
C GLY A 217 6.59 -26.47 32.30
N ASP A 218 7.40 -26.27 33.34
CA ASP A 218 7.88 -24.96 33.80
C ASP A 218 9.15 -24.48 33.05
N SER A 219 9.64 -25.25 32.08
CA SER A 219 10.84 -24.96 31.28
C SER A 219 10.50 -24.69 29.81
N PHE A 220 11.53 -24.39 29.01
CA PHE A 220 11.39 -24.33 27.56
C PHE A 220 12.57 -25.03 26.88
N THR A 221 12.30 -25.69 25.76
CA THR A 221 13.32 -26.18 24.83
C THR A 221 13.39 -25.25 23.61
N LEU A 222 14.62 -24.98 23.17
CA LEU A 222 14.89 -24.30 21.91
C LEU A 222 15.23 -25.39 20.89
N ARG A 223 14.52 -25.44 19.77
CA ARG A 223 14.79 -26.39 18.69
C ARG A 223 14.41 -25.82 17.33
N GLU A 224 15.03 -26.37 16.29
CA GLU A 224 14.69 -26.12 14.88
C GLU A 224 13.24 -26.55 14.55
N LEU A 225 12.71 -26.01 13.45
CA LEU A 225 11.42 -26.43 12.88
C LEU A 225 11.51 -27.84 12.28
N SER A 226 10.57 -28.72 12.66
CA SER A 226 10.42 -30.02 12.00
C SER A 226 10.00 -29.85 10.53
N ARG A 227 10.11 -30.91 9.72
CA ARG A 227 9.71 -30.91 8.31
C ARG A 227 8.25 -30.46 8.13
N GLU A 228 7.37 -30.96 8.99
CA GLU A 228 5.93 -30.65 9.01
C GLU A 228 5.69 -29.19 9.42
N GLN A 229 6.48 -28.67 10.36
CA GLN A 229 6.42 -27.25 10.75
C GLN A 229 6.93 -26.32 9.65
N ARG A 230 7.93 -26.73 8.85
CA ARG A 230 8.34 -25.97 7.66
C ARG A 230 7.24 -25.97 6.58
N ALA A 231 6.57 -27.10 6.36
CA ALA A 231 5.41 -27.15 5.47
C ALA A 231 4.24 -26.27 6.00
N GLU A 232 3.95 -26.31 7.30
CA GLU A 232 2.95 -25.43 7.94
C GLU A 232 3.32 -23.95 7.86
N MET A 233 4.61 -23.59 7.93
CA MET A 233 5.11 -22.22 7.74
C MET A 233 4.69 -21.65 6.38
N PHE A 234 4.90 -22.43 5.31
CA PHE A 234 4.49 -22.03 3.95
C PHE A 234 2.97 -21.88 3.85
N ARG A 235 2.19 -22.89 4.29
CA ARG A 235 0.72 -22.84 4.23
C ARG A 235 0.13 -21.68 5.03
N SER A 236 0.57 -21.48 6.26
CA SER A 236 0.08 -20.41 7.14
C SER A 236 0.48 -19.02 6.65
N SER A 237 1.64 -18.88 5.99
CA SER A 237 2.08 -17.61 5.39
C SER A 237 1.45 -17.31 4.03
N SER A 238 0.89 -18.33 3.33
CA SER A 238 0.10 -18.12 2.11
C SER A 238 -1.24 -17.40 2.38
N GLN A 239 -1.83 -17.58 3.57
CA GLN A 239 -3.16 -17.05 3.91
C GLN A 239 -3.21 -15.50 3.92
N PRO A 240 -2.26 -14.77 4.54
CA PRO A 240 -2.17 -13.32 4.41
C PRO A 240 -2.04 -12.84 2.96
N LEU A 241 -1.33 -13.58 2.09
CA LEU A 241 -1.17 -13.20 0.68
C LEU A 241 -2.50 -13.28 -0.06
N ARG A 242 -3.27 -14.36 0.13
CA ARG A 242 -4.63 -14.50 -0.45
C ARG A 242 -5.58 -13.42 0.05
N HIS A 243 -5.56 -13.11 1.35
CA HIS A 243 -6.36 -11.99 1.90
C HIS A 243 -6.03 -10.67 1.20
N VAL A 244 -4.75 -10.33 1.11
CA VAL A 244 -4.31 -9.08 0.45
C VAL A 244 -4.66 -9.11 -1.03
N ALA A 245 -4.49 -10.23 -1.74
CA ALA A 245 -4.89 -10.40 -3.12
C ALA A 245 -6.39 -10.14 -3.32
N ALA A 246 -7.24 -10.72 -2.47
CA ALA A 246 -8.69 -10.53 -2.51
C ALA A 246 -9.09 -9.06 -2.29
N VAL A 247 -8.46 -8.36 -1.34
CA VAL A 247 -8.72 -6.93 -1.10
C VAL A 247 -8.19 -6.05 -2.24
N LEU A 248 -7.00 -6.32 -2.77
CA LEU A 248 -6.45 -5.61 -3.95
C LEU A 248 -7.40 -5.73 -5.15
N LYS A 249 -7.89 -6.95 -5.42
CA LYS A 249 -8.85 -7.21 -6.49
C LYS A 249 -10.19 -6.49 -6.25
N ALA A 250 -10.76 -6.63 -5.05
CA ALA A 250 -12.00 -5.97 -4.68
C ALA A 250 -11.95 -4.44 -4.87
N VAL A 251 -10.81 -3.79 -4.54
CA VAL A 251 -10.62 -2.34 -4.71
C VAL A 251 -10.33 -1.96 -6.16
N ALA A 252 -9.55 -2.76 -6.91
CA ALA A 252 -9.21 -2.47 -8.30
C ALA A 252 -10.40 -2.64 -9.26
N ASP A 253 -11.23 -3.66 -9.03
CA ASP A 253 -12.37 -3.99 -9.91
C ASP A 253 -13.60 -3.11 -9.62
N ASN A 254 -13.62 -2.35 -8.51
CA ASN A 254 -14.77 -1.54 -8.09
C ASN A 254 -14.38 -0.05 -7.84
N PRO A 255 -14.40 0.81 -8.89
CA PRO A 255 -13.96 2.21 -8.79
C PRO A 255 -14.76 3.08 -7.79
N ASP A 256 -15.96 2.66 -7.41
CA ASP A 256 -16.78 3.36 -6.42
C ASP A 256 -16.24 3.25 -4.99
N LEU A 257 -15.39 2.25 -4.70
CA LEU A 257 -14.59 2.20 -3.47
C LEU A 257 -13.54 3.32 -3.43
N LEU A 258 -12.95 3.69 -4.57
CA LEU A 258 -11.97 4.78 -4.63
C LEU A 258 -12.63 6.14 -4.39
N GLN A 259 -13.84 6.35 -4.92
CA GLN A 259 -14.65 7.55 -4.64
C GLN A 259 -15.06 7.64 -3.17
N ALA A 260 -15.38 6.50 -2.55
CA ALA A 260 -15.67 6.43 -1.12
C ALA A 260 -14.41 6.67 -0.26
N LEU A 261 -13.24 6.19 -0.68
CA LEU A 261 -11.96 6.46 -0.02
C LEU A 261 -11.55 7.94 -0.11
N ASP A 262 -11.75 8.60 -1.25
CA ASP A 262 -11.60 10.05 -1.37
C ASP A 262 -12.54 10.80 -0.40
N SER A 263 -13.81 10.38 -0.34
CA SER A 263 -14.79 10.90 0.63
C SER A 263 -14.35 10.68 2.08
N TYR A 264 -13.70 9.54 2.38
CA TYR A 264 -13.12 9.26 3.70
C TYR A 264 -11.96 10.21 4.02
N ILE A 265 -11.02 10.43 3.10
CA ILE A 265 -9.88 11.36 3.31
C ILE A 265 -10.37 12.79 3.53
N LYS A 266 -11.43 13.22 2.82
CA LYS A 266 -12.10 14.50 3.05
C LYS A 266 -12.74 14.57 4.45
N ALA A 267 -13.37 13.48 4.91
CA ALA A 267 -13.92 13.40 6.27
C ALA A 267 -12.82 13.35 7.36
N GLU A 268 -11.67 12.73 7.09
CA GLU A 268 -10.50 12.71 7.97
C GLU A 268 -9.94 14.12 8.18
N LYS A 269 -9.66 14.85 7.09
CA LYS A 269 -9.26 16.28 7.15
C LYS A 269 -10.27 17.15 7.91
N ARG A 270 -11.57 16.87 7.77
CA ARG A 270 -12.63 17.58 8.50
C ARG A 270 -12.58 17.30 10.01
N VAL A 271 -12.25 16.08 10.42
CA VAL A 271 -12.04 15.74 11.84
C VAL A 271 -10.82 16.48 12.39
N ASP A 272 -9.71 16.51 11.66
CA ASP A 272 -8.49 17.20 12.11
C ASP A 272 -8.70 18.72 12.25
N SER A 273 -9.36 19.33 11.27
CA SER A 273 -9.76 20.74 11.30
C SER A 273 -10.70 21.05 12.48
N ALA A 274 -11.76 20.24 12.67
CA ALA A 274 -12.70 20.40 13.77
C ALA A 274 -12.04 20.18 15.15
N ASN A 275 -11.07 19.27 15.25
CA ASN A 275 -10.29 19.05 16.47
C ASN A 275 -9.42 20.27 16.78
N GLY A 276 -8.72 20.84 15.77
CA GLY A 276 -7.93 22.06 15.95
C GLY A 276 -8.75 23.24 16.49
N ILE A 277 -9.95 23.45 15.93
CA ILE A 277 -10.90 24.48 16.41
C ILE A 277 -11.37 24.17 17.84
N PHE A 278 -11.74 22.91 18.12
CA PHE A 278 -12.19 22.50 19.45
C PHE A 278 -11.12 22.68 20.53
N GLN A 279 -9.85 22.32 20.27
CA GLN A 279 -8.77 22.54 21.24
C GLN A 279 -8.57 24.04 21.53
N LEU A 280 -8.62 24.89 20.49
CA LEU A 280 -8.51 26.34 20.64
C LEU A 280 -9.65 26.93 21.49
N ASP A 281 -10.90 26.55 21.20
CA ASP A 281 -12.06 27.00 21.98
C ASP A 281 -12.04 26.46 23.42
N LEU A 282 -11.62 25.21 23.61
CA LEU A 282 -11.50 24.59 24.93
C LEU A 282 -10.48 25.34 25.79
N ASP A 283 -9.30 25.67 25.26
CA ASP A 283 -8.30 26.46 25.97
C ASP A 283 -8.74 27.91 26.22
N ASN A 284 -9.46 28.52 25.28
CA ASN A 284 -10.07 29.83 25.50
C ASN A 284 -11.15 29.78 26.61
N SER A 285 -11.95 28.72 26.69
CA SER A 285 -12.95 28.53 27.76
C SER A 285 -12.30 28.41 29.14
N ARG A 286 -11.15 27.71 29.23
CA ARG A 286 -10.36 27.56 30.46
C ARG A 286 -9.73 28.88 30.93
N LYS A 287 -9.27 29.71 29.99
CA LYS A 287 -8.63 31.02 30.25
C LYS A 287 -9.65 32.09 30.63
N ILE A 288 -10.67 32.30 29.80
CA ILE A 288 -11.62 33.41 29.92
C ILE A 288 -12.73 33.12 30.95
N LYS A 289 -13.05 31.83 31.17
CA LYS A 289 -14.07 31.33 32.12
C LYS A 289 -15.49 31.90 31.96
N SER A 290 -15.77 32.63 30.88
CA SER A 290 -17.09 33.17 30.58
C SER A 290 -18.03 32.13 29.97
N GLU A 291 -19.34 32.32 30.15
CA GLU A 291 -20.34 31.38 29.62
C GLU A 291 -20.35 31.34 28.09
N SER A 292 -20.09 32.47 27.43
CA SER A 292 -19.89 32.53 25.97
C SER A 292 -18.71 31.66 25.51
N ALA A 293 -17.60 31.65 26.25
CA ALA A 293 -16.44 30.83 25.90
C ALA A 293 -16.69 29.34 26.12
N LYS A 294 -17.41 28.96 27.18
CA LYS A 294 -17.87 27.57 27.39
C LYS A 294 -18.83 27.12 26.29
N SER A 295 -19.79 27.97 25.93
CA SER A 295 -20.78 27.70 24.87
C SER A 295 -20.11 27.46 23.51
N LYS A 296 -19.09 28.27 23.15
CA LYS A 296 -18.27 28.03 21.96
C LYS A 296 -17.57 26.67 21.97
N ALA A 297 -16.88 26.33 23.07
CA ALA A 297 -16.21 25.03 23.22
C ALA A 297 -17.19 23.84 23.15
N ALA A 298 -18.40 23.97 23.71
CA ALA A 298 -19.45 22.97 23.57
C ALA A 298 -19.95 22.83 22.12
N HIS A 299 -20.06 23.95 21.39
CA HIS A 299 -20.46 23.96 19.98
C HIS A 299 -19.41 23.31 19.06
N SER A 300 -18.13 23.70 19.17
CA SER A 300 -17.05 23.07 18.40
C SER A 300 -16.82 21.60 18.80
N GLY A 301 -17.04 21.25 20.07
CA GLY A 301 -17.07 19.85 20.52
C GLY A 301 -18.18 19.02 19.85
N LYS A 302 -19.37 19.61 19.60
CA LYS A 302 -20.42 18.97 18.81
C LYS A 302 -20.00 18.82 17.34
N ILE A 303 -19.43 19.84 16.72
CA ILE A 303 -18.93 19.78 15.33
C ILE A 303 -17.89 18.66 15.17
N LEU A 304 -16.96 18.53 16.12
CA LEU A 304 -15.98 17.45 16.14
C LEU A 304 -16.64 16.07 16.25
N LYS A 305 -17.61 15.90 17.17
CA LYS A 305 -18.36 14.64 17.31
C LYS A 305 -19.10 14.27 16.02
N ASP A 306 -19.76 15.24 15.38
CA ASP A 306 -20.49 15.02 14.13
C ASP A 306 -19.52 14.65 12.99
N ALA A 307 -18.35 15.30 12.90
CA ALA A 307 -17.31 14.97 11.93
C ALA A 307 -16.74 13.54 12.12
N ILE A 308 -16.45 13.14 13.37
CA ILE A 308 -16.00 11.78 13.70
C ILE A 308 -17.07 10.75 13.31
N THR A 309 -18.34 11.04 13.61
CA THR A 309 -19.46 10.15 13.29
C THR A 309 -19.60 9.94 11.78
N ILE A 310 -19.44 11.00 10.97
CA ILE A 310 -19.45 10.89 9.50
C ILE A 310 -18.26 10.05 9.01
N ARG A 311 -17.04 10.30 9.51
CA ARG A 311 -15.83 9.56 9.12
C ARG A 311 -15.95 8.06 9.41
N GLU A 312 -16.38 7.67 10.62
CA GLU A 312 -16.55 6.25 10.97
C GLU A 312 -17.71 5.59 10.20
N LYS A 313 -18.77 6.33 9.85
CA LYS A 313 -19.86 5.85 8.99
C LYS A 313 -19.36 5.53 7.57
N ILE A 314 -18.54 6.40 6.97
CA ILE A 314 -17.94 6.17 5.65
C ILE A 314 -17.00 4.95 5.71
N LYS A 315 -16.11 4.87 6.71
CA LYS A 315 -15.21 3.72 6.92
C LYS A 315 -15.96 2.40 7.07
N THR A 316 -17.02 2.37 7.88
CA THR A 316 -17.86 1.18 8.07
C THR A 316 -18.49 0.73 6.75
N GLY A 317 -19.00 1.69 5.96
CA GLY A 317 -19.52 1.41 4.61
C GLY A 317 -18.46 0.80 3.69
N ILE A 318 -17.27 1.39 3.63
CA ILE A 318 -16.14 0.89 2.82
C ILE A 318 -15.77 -0.54 3.23
N THR A 319 -15.58 -0.81 4.52
CA THR A 319 -15.23 -2.14 5.03
C THR A 319 -16.29 -3.18 4.69
N GLN A 320 -17.58 -2.89 4.88
CA GLN A 320 -18.66 -3.80 4.51
C GLN A 320 -18.67 -4.09 3.01
N LYS A 321 -18.47 -3.06 2.19
CA LYS A 321 -18.50 -3.19 0.73
C LYS A 321 -17.33 -4.01 0.20
N ILE A 322 -16.12 -3.80 0.74
CA ILE A 322 -14.97 -4.69 0.48
C ILE A 322 -15.33 -6.13 0.83
N LYS A 323 -15.81 -6.40 2.06
CA LYS A 323 -16.20 -7.76 2.48
C LYS A 323 -17.26 -8.40 1.58
N SER A 324 -18.18 -7.60 1.02
CA SER A 324 -19.20 -8.10 0.08
C SER A 324 -18.65 -8.57 -1.27
N TYR A 325 -17.47 -8.09 -1.70
CA TYR A 325 -16.88 -8.43 -3.00
C TYR A 325 -15.93 -9.64 -2.98
N CYS A 326 -15.40 -10.03 -1.82
CA CYS A 326 -14.38 -11.09 -1.67
C CYS A 326 -14.86 -12.33 -0.88
N ALA A 327 -16.19 -12.49 -0.72
CA ALA A 327 -16.85 -13.75 -0.35
C ALA A 327 -16.15 -14.61 0.75
N GLY A 328 -15.83 -13.99 1.89
CA GLY A 328 -15.26 -14.68 3.06
C GLY A 328 -13.73 -14.62 3.18
N GLU A 329 -12.99 -14.39 2.09
CA GLU A 329 -11.52 -14.25 2.15
C GLU A 329 -11.09 -12.97 2.88
N CYS A 330 -11.95 -11.94 2.94
CA CYS A 330 -11.72 -10.71 3.70
C CYS A 330 -12.19 -10.75 5.16
N ASP A 331 -12.65 -11.88 5.70
CA ASP A 331 -13.28 -11.89 7.03
C ASP A 331 -12.29 -11.77 8.21
N LYS A 332 -10.98 -11.91 7.97
CA LYS A 332 -9.90 -11.71 8.97
C LYS A 332 -8.61 -11.21 8.30
N PRO A 333 -7.78 -10.36 8.96
CA PRO A 333 -8.07 -9.47 10.09
C PRO A 333 -8.62 -8.11 9.61
N ASP A 334 -8.82 -7.15 10.52
CA ASP A 334 -9.31 -5.80 10.21
C ASP A 334 -8.28 -4.87 9.52
N ASP A 335 -7.52 -5.36 8.53
CA ASP A 335 -6.61 -4.55 7.71
C ASP A 335 -7.10 -4.28 6.27
N SER A 336 -8.22 -4.86 5.83
CA SER A 336 -8.79 -4.61 4.49
C SER A 336 -9.05 -3.12 4.21
N PHE A 337 -9.50 -2.35 5.21
CA PHE A 337 -9.64 -0.89 5.10
C PHE A 337 -8.27 -0.19 4.97
N TYR A 338 -7.25 -0.66 5.70
CA TYR A 338 -5.90 -0.11 5.62
C TYR A 338 -5.23 -0.40 4.27
N ILE A 339 -5.44 -1.60 3.72
CA ILE A 339 -5.03 -1.98 2.36
C ILE A 339 -5.73 -1.07 1.34
N ALA A 340 -7.04 -0.86 1.46
CA ALA A 340 -7.79 0.03 0.58
C ALA A 340 -7.26 1.49 0.62
N GLN A 341 -7.02 2.06 1.81
CA GLN A 341 -6.35 3.36 1.95
C GLN A 341 -4.94 3.38 1.34
N TRP A 342 -4.19 2.28 1.47
CA TRP A 342 -2.83 2.14 0.95
C TRP A 342 -2.80 2.14 -0.59
N ILE A 343 -3.81 1.52 -1.22
CA ILE A 343 -4.03 1.54 -2.67
C ILE A 343 -4.37 2.97 -3.11
N PHE A 344 -5.39 3.57 -2.48
CA PHE A 344 -5.85 4.92 -2.83
C PHE A 344 -4.71 5.95 -2.82
N ARG A 345 -3.85 5.95 -1.80
CA ARG A 345 -2.69 6.86 -1.71
C ARG A 345 -1.69 6.75 -2.87
N ARG A 346 -1.65 5.63 -3.60
CA ARG A 346 -0.68 5.37 -4.68
C ARG A 346 -1.29 5.47 -6.07
N VAL A 347 -2.56 5.12 -6.17
CA VAL A 347 -3.29 5.01 -7.43
C VAL A 347 -4.19 6.21 -7.66
N HIS A 348 -4.81 6.75 -6.60
CA HIS A 348 -5.90 7.71 -6.68
C HIS A 348 -6.98 7.23 -7.65
N THR A 349 -7.02 7.79 -8.86
CA THR A 349 -7.94 7.41 -9.96
C THR A 349 -7.21 7.05 -11.25
N ASP A 350 -5.91 6.75 -11.20
CA ASP A 350 -5.10 6.33 -12.36
C ASP A 350 -5.40 4.87 -12.75
N GLU A 351 -6.15 4.69 -13.85
CA GLU A 351 -6.52 3.37 -14.38
C GLU A 351 -5.33 2.47 -14.72
N LYS A 352 -4.17 3.02 -15.13
CA LYS A 352 -2.97 2.22 -15.44
C LYS A 352 -2.38 1.66 -14.16
N ARG A 353 -2.35 2.47 -13.10
CA ARG A 353 -1.93 2.02 -11.77
C ARG A 353 -2.95 1.05 -11.15
N LEU A 354 -4.26 1.21 -11.39
CA LEU A 354 -5.27 0.20 -10.99
C LEU A 354 -5.01 -1.16 -11.64
N LYS A 355 -4.72 -1.21 -12.95
CA LYS A 355 -4.35 -2.45 -13.64
C LYS A 355 -3.09 -3.10 -13.06
N ALA A 356 -2.12 -2.29 -12.59
CA ALA A 356 -0.97 -2.81 -11.87
C ALA A 356 -1.34 -3.39 -10.48
N ILE A 357 -2.36 -2.85 -9.79
CA ILE A 357 -2.91 -3.45 -8.57
C ILE A 357 -3.60 -4.80 -8.86
N THR A 358 -4.35 -4.91 -9.96
CA THR A 358 -4.93 -6.19 -10.40
C THR A 358 -3.82 -7.24 -10.66
N ALA A 359 -2.77 -6.87 -11.39
CA ALA A 359 -1.60 -7.74 -11.59
C ALA A 359 -0.86 -8.08 -10.28
N GLY A 360 -0.88 -7.17 -9.29
CA GLY A 360 -0.37 -7.43 -7.95
C GLY A 360 -1.22 -8.43 -7.16
N SER A 361 -2.54 -8.43 -7.33
CA SER A 361 -3.43 -9.46 -6.77
C SER A 361 -3.14 -10.85 -7.38
N GLU A 362 -3.02 -10.92 -8.70
CA GLU A 362 -2.68 -12.14 -9.43
C GLU A 362 -1.31 -12.70 -8.99
N ALA A 363 -0.30 -11.85 -8.87
CA ALA A 363 1.02 -12.21 -8.37
C ALA A 363 0.99 -12.77 -6.93
N LEU A 364 0.22 -12.16 -6.03
CA LEU A 364 0.10 -12.64 -4.64
C LEU A 364 -0.62 -13.99 -4.55
N ASN A 365 -1.64 -14.22 -5.39
CA ASN A 365 -2.29 -15.53 -5.47
C ASN A 365 -1.34 -16.60 -6.02
N HIS A 366 -0.62 -16.31 -7.10
CA HIS A 366 0.39 -17.21 -7.66
C HIS A 366 1.47 -17.58 -6.63
N ILE A 367 2.03 -16.61 -5.91
CA ILE A 367 2.97 -16.88 -4.81
C ILE A 367 2.31 -17.74 -3.73
N ALA A 368 1.05 -17.46 -3.36
CA ALA A 368 0.32 -18.23 -2.36
C ALA A 368 0.01 -19.68 -2.79
N ASP A 369 -0.16 -19.93 -4.09
CA ASP A 369 -0.32 -21.27 -4.67
C ASP A 369 1.03 -22.01 -4.63
N GLU A 370 2.10 -21.41 -5.13
CA GLU A 370 3.46 -21.97 -5.10
C GLU A 370 3.96 -22.27 -3.68
N MET A 371 3.58 -21.44 -2.68
CA MET A 371 3.84 -21.74 -1.26
C MET A 371 3.12 -23.02 -0.80
N VAL A 372 1.89 -23.26 -1.24
CA VAL A 372 1.15 -24.50 -0.89
C VAL A 372 1.78 -25.70 -1.60
N GLU A 373 2.16 -25.57 -2.87
CA GLU A 373 2.86 -26.64 -3.60
C GLU A 373 4.22 -26.97 -2.96
N ARG A 374 5.00 -25.96 -2.55
CA ARG A 374 6.26 -26.14 -1.80
C ARG A 374 6.03 -26.88 -0.49
N ALA A 375 4.98 -26.55 0.25
CA ALA A 375 4.63 -27.26 1.48
C ALA A 375 4.32 -28.75 1.24
N GLU A 376 3.61 -29.08 0.16
CA GLU A 376 3.37 -30.47 -0.23
C GLU A 376 4.64 -31.19 -0.68
N ALA A 377 5.54 -30.52 -1.41
CA ALA A 377 6.81 -31.10 -1.84
C ALA A 377 7.71 -31.45 -0.64
N ILE A 378 7.78 -30.56 0.35
CA ILE A 378 8.51 -30.77 1.62
C ILE A 378 7.97 -32.03 2.34
N GLU A 379 6.66 -32.22 2.43
CA GLU A 379 6.06 -33.40 3.05
C GLU A 379 6.28 -34.69 2.24
N LYS A 380 6.16 -34.62 0.91
CA LYS A 380 6.30 -35.78 0.00
C LYS A 380 7.74 -36.28 -0.14
N SER A 381 8.75 -35.53 0.31
CA SER A 381 10.19 -35.86 0.23
C SER A 381 10.65 -36.97 1.21
N MET A 382 9.82 -38.00 1.42
CA MET A 382 10.09 -39.16 2.28
C MET A 382 11.04 -40.17 1.63
#